data_AF-A0AAD5QUT6-F1
#
_entry.id   AF-A0AAD5QUT6-F1
#
_cell.length_a   1.000
_cell.length_b   1.000
_cell.length_c   1.000
_cell.angle_alpha   90.00
_cell.angle_beta   90.00
_cell.angle_gamma   90.00
#
_symmetry.space_group_name_H-M   'P 1'
#
loop_
_entity.id
_entity.type
_entity.pdbx_description
1 polymer ?
#
loop_
_entity_poly.entity_id
_entity_poly.type
_entity_poly.pdbx_seq_one_letter_code
_entity_poly.pdbx_strand_id
1 'polypeptide(L)'
;MRETGGSKSSECEMFCVLSFLQLLDYAPRSYSLKTFDVLYEAFVTSGPSCNGCRRELFNFLRLLYNAVTLRDAKLFEHLLQVYKPHLDVDPNFHNYLGQIGHIFFGIQSTKTRVIHSVAFSEIF
;
A
#
# COMPACT_ATOMS: atom_id res chain seq x y z
N MET A 1 -3.69 -26.05 31.40
CA MET A 1 -2.70 -25.03 31.00
C MET A 1 -3.09 -24.52 29.62
N ARG A 2 -3.22 -23.20 29.47
CA ARG A 2 -3.66 -22.53 28.23
C ARG A 2 -2.46 -22.41 27.28
N GLU A 3 -2.56 -23.02 26.11
CA GLU A 3 -1.81 -22.58 24.93
C GLU A 3 -2.78 -21.81 24.03
N THR A 4 -2.94 -20.53 24.31
CA THR A 4 -3.55 -19.58 23.37
C THR A 4 -2.54 -19.34 22.26
N GLY A 5 -2.69 -20.08 21.16
CA GLY A 5 -1.95 -19.84 19.92
C GLY A 5 -2.08 -18.39 19.49
N GLY A 6 -0.94 -17.71 19.37
CA GLY A 6 -0.86 -16.33 18.87
C GLY A 6 -1.56 -16.20 17.53
N SER A 7 -2.46 -15.24 17.44
CA SER A 7 -3.38 -15.06 16.32
C SER A 7 -2.61 -14.78 15.02
N LYS A 8 -2.73 -15.67 14.02
CA LYS A 8 -2.25 -15.50 12.63
C LYS A 8 -2.94 -14.34 11.89
N SER A 9 -3.79 -13.57 12.58
CA SER A 9 -4.59 -12.48 12.03
C SER A 9 -3.75 -11.30 11.51
N SER A 10 -2.54 -11.06 12.03
CA SER A 10 -1.73 -9.90 11.60
C SER A 10 -1.06 -10.08 10.24
N GLU A 11 -0.77 -11.32 9.83
CA GLU A 11 -0.12 -11.60 8.55
C GLU A 11 -1.10 -11.40 7.38
N CYS A 12 -2.37 -11.80 7.55
CA CYS A 12 -3.41 -11.59 6.55
C CYS A 12 -3.56 -10.12 6.15
N GLU A 13 -3.44 -9.20 7.11
CA GLU A 13 -3.53 -7.77 6.85
C GLU A 13 -2.36 -7.26 6.01
N MET A 14 -1.16 -7.76 6.29
CA MET A 14 0.03 -7.43 5.51
C MET A 14 -0.13 -7.89 4.07
N PHE A 15 -0.65 -9.10 3.81
CA PHE A 15 -0.93 -9.56 2.45
C PHE A 15 -1.95 -8.66 1.72
N CYS A 16 -2.98 -8.19 2.41
CA CYS A 16 -3.94 -7.26 1.83
C CYS A 16 -3.27 -5.94 1.48
N VAL A 17 -2.56 -5.33 2.43
CA VAL A 17 -1.83 -4.07 2.24
C VAL A 17 -0.83 -4.18 1.10
N LEU A 18 -0.04 -5.26 1.04
CA LEU A 18 0.89 -5.53 -0.07
C LEU A 18 0.18 -5.53 -1.42
N SER A 19 -0.97 -6.22 -1.52
CA SER A 19 -1.75 -6.29 -2.78
C SER A 19 -2.20 -4.91 -3.25
N PHE A 20 -2.69 -4.07 -2.34
CA PHE A 20 -3.10 -2.70 -2.66
C PHE A 20 -1.92 -1.80 -3.03
N LEU A 21 -0.80 -1.91 -2.33
CA LEU A 21 0.41 -1.13 -2.63
C LEU A 21 1.01 -1.52 -3.98
N GLN A 22 1.07 -2.82 -4.30
CA GLN A 22 1.53 -3.32 -5.59
C GLN A 22 0.62 -2.87 -6.74
N LEU A 23 -0.70 -2.89 -6.53
CA LEU A 23 -1.66 -2.39 -7.53
C LEU A 23 -1.42 -0.91 -7.86
N LEU A 24 -1.13 -0.09 -6.85
CA LEU A 24 -0.83 1.33 -7.04
C LEU A 24 0.56 1.56 -7.68
N ASP A 25 1.53 0.70 -7.40
CA ASP A 25 2.90 0.79 -7.94
C ASP A 25 2.97 0.40 -9.43
N TYR A 26 2.38 -0.73 -9.82
CA TYR A 26 2.59 -1.31 -11.15
C TYR A 26 1.55 -0.88 -12.19
N ALA A 27 0.31 -0.57 -11.79
CA ALA A 27 -0.77 -0.39 -12.74
C ALA A 27 -0.97 1.08 -13.16
N PRO A 28 -1.44 1.33 -14.41
CA PRO A 28 -1.79 2.67 -14.85
C PRO A 28 -2.80 3.33 -13.90
N ARG A 29 -2.62 4.62 -13.61
CA ARG A 29 -3.42 5.40 -12.64
C ARG A 29 -4.94 5.19 -12.73
N SER A 30 -5.48 5.14 -13.95
CA SER A 30 -6.91 4.96 -14.18
C SER A 30 -7.41 3.54 -13.88
N TYR A 31 -6.54 2.54 -14.03
CA TYR A 31 -6.83 1.15 -13.72
C TYR A 31 -6.65 0.87 -12.22
N SER A 32 -5.55 1.36 -11.63
CA SER A 32 -5.26 1.13 -10.21
C SER A 32 -6.35 1.68 -9.30
N LEU A 33 -6.88 2.88 -9.56
CA LEU A 33 -7.99 3.45 -8.78
C LEU A 33 -9.29 2.65 -8.89
N LYS A 34 -9.68 2.25 -10.11
CA LYS A 34 -10.89 1.44 -10.34
C LYS A 34 -10.80 0.08 -9.66
N THR A 35 -9.65 -0.57 -9.76
CA THR A 35 -9.41 -1.88 -9.15
C THR A 35 -9.30 -1.74 -7.63
N PHE A 36 -8.75 -0.63 -7.12
CA PHE A 36 -8.72 -0.33 -5.69
C PHE A 36 -10.14 -0.25 -5.12
N ASP A 37 -11.05 0.47 -5.78
CA ASP A 37 -12.45 0.57 -5.33
C ASP A 37 -13.13 -0.80 -5.23
N VAL A 38 -12.98 -1.63 -6.27
CA VAL A 38 -13.57 -2.97 -6.30
C VAL A 38 -13.00 -3.86 -5.20
N LEU A 39 -11.68 -3.86 -5.02
CA LEU A 39 -11.03 -4.68 -4.00
C LEU A 39 -11.36 -4.17 -2.59
N TYR A 40 -11.38 -2.85 -2.40
CA TYR A 40 -11.69 -2.23 -1.11
C TYR A 40 -13.14 -2.53 -0.71
N GLU A 41 -14.10 -2.38 -1.62
CA GLU A 41 -15.51 -2.74 -1.38
C GLU A 41 -15.67 -4.24 -1.11
N ALA A 42 -15.05 -5.11 -1.91
CA ALA A 42 -15.06 -6.55 -1.67
C ALA A 42 -14.49 -6.89 -0.28
N PHE A 43 -13.47 -6.17 0.15
CA PHE A 43 -12.83 -6.38 1.45
C PHE A 43 -13.64 -5.84 2.62
N VAL A 44 -14.34 -4.71 2.46
CA VAL A 44 -15.25 -4.16 3.48
C VAL A 44 -16.50 -5.05 3.63
N THR A 45 -17.04 -5.53 2.51
CA THR A 45 -18.27 -6.34 2.48
C THR A 45 -18.04 -7.80 2.86
N SER A 46 -16.89 -8.37 2.50
CA SER A 46 -16.50 -9.75 2.83
C SER A 46 -15.55 -9.81 4.04
N GLY A 47 -15.32 -8.66 4.69
CA GLY A 47 -14.27 -8.48 5.68
C GLY A 47 -14.39 -9.52 6.79
N PRO A 48 -13.28 -10.16 7.16
CA PRO A 48 -13.36 -11.19 8.17
C PRO A 48 -13.79 -10.54 9.48
N SER A 49 -14.65 -11.22 10.24
CA SER A 49 -14.90 -10.95 11.66
C SER A 49 -13.62 -11.25 12.48
N CYS A 50 -12.49 -10.68 12.07
CA CYS A 50 -11.20 -10.84 12.72
C CYS A 50 -11.15 -9.90 13.92
N ASN A 51 -11.60 -10.42 15.06
CA ASN A 51 -11.25 -9.88 16.36
C ASN A 51 -9.72 -9.97 16.50
N GLY A 52 -9.01 -8.89 16.15
CA GLY A 52 -7.55 -8.81 16.18
C GLY A 52 -6.87 -8.21 14.94
N CYS A 53 -7.64 -7.87 13.90
CA CYS A 53 -7.12 -7.09 12.78
C CYS A 53 -6.68 -5.68 13.27
N ARG A 54 -5.40 -5.33 13.08
CA ARG A 54 -4.84 -3.98 13.19
C ARG A 54 -5.50 -3.06 12.16
N ARG A 55 -6.65 -2.51 12.57
CA ARG A 55 -7.45 -1.54 11.81
C ARG A 55 -6.62 -0.33 11.33
N GLU A 56 -5.48 -0.06 11.93
CA GLU A 56 -4.58 1.04 11.61
C GLU A 56 -4.06 0.95 10.16
N LEU A 57 -3.60 -0.21 9.71
CA LEU A 57 -3.11 -0.36 8.34
C LEU A 57 -4.23 -0.25 7.30
N PHE A 58 -5.43 -0.68 7.64
CA PHE A 58 -6.61 -0.48 6.79
C PHE A 58 -7.04 0.98 6.73
N ASN A 59 -7.02 1.68 7.87
CA ASN A 59 -7.27 3.11 7.91
C ASN A 59 -6.23 3.86 7.07
N PHE A 60 -4.96 3.44 7.12
CA PHE A 60 -3.91 3.96 6.25
C PHE A 60 -4.25 3.76 4.77
N LEU A 61 -4.62 2.56 4.33
CA LEU A 61 -5.00 2.30 2.93
C LEU A 61 -6.16 3.19 2.45
N ARG A 62 -7.19 3.34 3.28
CA ARG A 62 -8.34 4.21 2.98
C ARG A 62 -7.91 5.67 2.81
N LEU A 63 -7.06 6.16 3.72
CA LEU A 63 -6.58 7.54 3.67
C LEU A 63 -5.56 7.75 2.53
N LEU A 64 -4.75 6.75 2.22
CA LEU A 64 -3.84 6.75 1.09
C LEU A 64 -4.62 6.85 -0.23
N TYR A 65 -5.68 6.06 -0.38
CA TYR A 65 -6.58 6.16 -1.54
C TYR A 65 -7.15 7.57 -1.68
N ASN A 66 -7.63 8.17 -0.58
CA ASN A 66 -8.12 9.56 -0.61
C ASN A 66 -7.02 10.54 -1.03
N ALA A 67 -5.80 10.42 -0.50
CA ALA A 67 -4.68 11.27 -0.90
C ALA A 67 -4.39 11.14 -2.40
N VAL A 68 -4.41 9.91 -2.93
CA VAL A 68 -4.15 9.64 -4.35
C VAL A 68 -5.27 10.19 -5.26
N THR A 69 -6.53 10.03 -4.86
CA THR A 69 -7.71 10.51 -5.59
C THR A 69 -7.79 12.03 -5.59
N LEU A 70 -7.53 12.66 -4.44
CA LEU A 70 -7.53 14.12 -4.27
C LEU A 70 -6.24 14.78 -4.81
N ARG A 71 -5.21 13.99 -5.14
CA ARG A 71 -3.86 14.47 -5.49
C ARG A 71 -3.21 15.31 -4.38
N ASP A 72 -3.55 15.05 -3.13
CA ASP A 72 -3.03 15.77 -1.99
C ASP A 72 -1.70 15.16 -1.50
N ALA A 73 -0.59 15.71 -2.00
CA ALA A 73 0.75 15.29 -1.61
C ALA A 73 1.06 15.54 -0.13
N LYS A 74 0.49 16.59 0.47
CA LYS A 74 0.70 16.91 1.90
C LYS A 74 0.03 15.87 2.78
N LEU A 75 -1.19 15.47 2.41
CA LEU A 75 -1.87 14.38 3.09
C LEU A 75 -1.07 13.08 2.97
N PHE A 76 -0.57 12.76 1.77
CA PHE A 76 0.28 11.59 1.56
C PHE A 76 1.52 11.59 2.48
N GLU A 77 2.31 12.67 2.48
CA GLU A 77 3.50 12.77 3.34
C GLU A 77 3.15 12.70 4.83
N HIS A 78 2.05 13.34 5.24
CA HIS A 78 1.58 13.29 6.61
C HIS A 78 1.19 11.87 7.03
N LEU A 79 0.52 11.12 6.15
CA LEU A 79 0.17 9.72 6.42
C LEU A 79 1.41 8.84 6.60
N LEU A 80 2.46 9.03 5.80
CA LEU A 80 3.72 8.30 5.96
C LEU A 80 4.36 8.56 7.33
N GLN A 81 4.25 9.78 7.86
CA GLN A 81 4.79 10.13 9.17
C GLN A 81 3.96 9.54 10.31
N VAL A 82 2.63 9.71 10.26
CA VAL A 82 1.71 9.25 11.31
C VAL A 82 1.69 7.73 11.41
N TYR A 83 1.68 7.03 10.27
CA TYR A 83 1.63 5.57 10.23
C TYR A 83 3.00 4.89 10.20
N LYS A 84 4.10 5.66 10.29
CA LYS A 84 5.48 5.12 10.31
C LYS A 84 5.67 3.86 11.18
N PRO A 85 5.27 3.80 12.46
CA PRO A 85 5.45 2.59 13.28
C PRO A 85 4.70 1.37 12.76
N HIS A 86 3.61 1.58 12.02
CA HIS A 86 2.84 0.52 11.37
C HIS A 86 3.39 0.16 10.00
N LEU A 87 4.14 1.06 9.35
CA LEU A 87 4.79 0.82 8.05
C LEU A 87 6.17 0.18 8.19
N ASP A 88 6.87 0.44 9.29
CA ASP A 88 8.19 -0.12 9.60
C ASP A 88 8.16 -1.64 9.90
N VAL A 89 6.97 -2.24 9.97
CA VAL A 89 6.76 -3.69 10.13
C VAL A 89 7.23 -4.51 8.93
N ASP A 90 7.21 -3.92 7.73
CA ASP A 90 7.71 -4.54 6.49
C ASP A 90 8.53 -3.50 5.70
N PRO A 91 9.84 -3.72 5.51
CA PRO A 91 10.69 -2.80 4.75
C PRO A 91 10.25 -2.64 3.28
N ASN A 92 9.49 -3.58 2.71
CA ASN A 92 8.96 -3.49 1.35
C ASN A 92 7.90 -2.40 1.21
N PHE A 93 7.14 -2.09 2.26
CA PHE A 93 6.13 -1.02 2.21
C PHE A 93 6.74 0.32 1.82
N HIS A 94 7.92 0.64 2.36
CA HIS A 94 8.63 1.88 2.04
C HIS A 94 9.07 1.95 0.57
N ASN A 95 9.37 0.81 -0.08
CA ASN A 95 9.69 0.79 -1.50
C ASN A 95 8.46 1.14 -2.34
N TYR A 96 7.34 0.48 -2.09
CA TYR A 96 6.09 0.74 -2.79
C TYR A 96 5.60 2.17 -2.57
N LEU A 97 5.64 2.65 -1.33
CA LEU A 97 5.20 4.01 -0.98
C LEU A 97 6.10 5.07 -1.63
N GLY A 98 7.41 4.83 -1.72
CA GLY A 98 8.31 5.71 -2.48
C GLY A 98 7.93 5.82 -3.95
N GLN A 99 7.58 4.70 -4.59
CA GLN A 99 7.14 4.70 -5.99
C GLN A 99 5.76 5.33 -6.17
N ILE A 100 4.81 5.06 -5.28
CA ILE A 100 3.50 5.71 -5.28
C ILE A 100 3.66 7.23 -5.14
N GLY A 101 4.54 7.68 -4.25
CA GLY A 101 4.94 9.08 -4.10
C GLY A 101 5.40 9.70 -5.44
N HIS A 102 6.25 8.96 -6.15
CA HIS A 102 6.77 9.38 -7.45
C HIS A 102 5.68 9.41 -8.55
N ILE A 103 4.91 8.34 -8.69
CA ILE A 103 3.90 8.15 -9.75
C ILE A 103 2.74 9.15 -9.59
N PHE A 104 2.23 9.33 -8.38
CA PHE A 104 0.98 10.06 -8.16
C PHE A 104 1.19 11.52 -7.79
N PHE A 105 2.32 11.86 -7.17
CA PHE A 105 2.60 13.18 -6.61
C PHE A 105 3.91 13.82 -7.13
N GLY A 106 4.72 13.09 -7.92
CA GLY A 106 5.99 13.59 -8.44
C GLY A 106 7.08 13.78 -7.39
N ILE A 107 6.91 13.19 -6.20
CA ILE A 107 7.92 13.25 -5.13
C ILE A 107 9.13 12.43 -5.58
N GLN A 108 10.31 13.04 -5.60
CA GLN A 108 11.53 12.30 -5.93
C GLN A 108 11.83 11.33 -4.79
N SER A 109 11.76 10.03 -5.08
CA SER A 109 12.26 9.01 -4.15
C SER A 109 13.76 9.21 -3.97
N THR A 110 14.20 9.49 -2.74
CA THR A 110 15.63 9.60 -2.39
C THR A 110 16.38 8.28 -2.48
N LYS A 111 15.70 7.17 -2.81
CA LYS A 111 16.36 5.90 -3.12
C LYS A 111 16.93 5.96 -4.53
N THR A 112 18.25 6.12 -4.59
CA THR A 112 19.09 5.79 -5.75
C THR A 112 18.56 4.53 -6.41
N ARG A 113 18.08 4.68 -7.65
CA ARG A 113 17.75 3.56 -8.51
C ARG A 113 18.99 2.69 -8.61
N VAL A 114 19.00 1.52 -7.98
CA VAL A 114 19.74 0.40 -8.56
C VAL A 114 18.94 0.05 -9.80
N ILE A 115 19.36 0.65 -10.91
CA ILE A 115 18.82 0.42 -12.24
C ILE A 115 19.08 -1.07 -12.52
N HIS A 116 18.10 -1.93 -12.30
CA HIS A 116 18.01 -3.15 -13.08
C HIS A 116 17.66 -2.70 -14.50
N SER A 117 18.72 -2.39 -15.25
CA SER A 117 18.71 -2.22 -16.68
C SER A 117 18.29 -3.55 -17.28
N VAL A 118 16.98 -3.73 -17.49
CA VAL A 118 16.51 -4.66 -18.52
C VAL A 118 16.21 -3.77 -19.72
N ALA A 119 17.09 -3.90 -20.70
CA ALA A 119 17.07 -3.18 -21.95
C ALA A 119 15.69 -3.30 -22.61
N PHE A 120 15.04 -2.16 -22.84
CA PHE A 120 14.06 -2.04 -23.90
C PHE A 120 14.83 -1.70 -25.18
N SER A 121 15.27 -2.74 -25.87
CA SER A 121 15.74 -2.64 -27.25
C SER A 121 15.00 -3.69 -28.06
N GLU A 122 14.29 -3.19 -29.08
CA GLU A 122 13.58 -3.91 -30.14
C GLU A 122 12.24 -4.50 -29.67
N ILE A 123 11.10 -4.16 -30.25
CA ILE A 123 10.73 -4.37 -31.65
C ILE A 123 9.67 -3.32 -32.08
N PHE A 124 9.97 -2.60 -33.17
CA PHE A 124 8.97 -2.11 -34.14
C PHE A 124 8.71 -3.23 -35.15
#